data_AF-A0A955I535-F1
#
_entry.id   AF-A0A955I535-F1
#
_cell.length_a   1.000
_cell.length_b   1.000
_cell.length_c   1.000
_cell.angle_alpha   90.00
_cell.angle_beta   90.00
_cell.angle_gamma   90.00
#
_symmetry.space_group_name_H-M   'P 1'
#
loop_
_entity.id
_entity.type
_entity.pdbx_description
1 polymer ?
#
loop_
_entity_poly.entity_id
_entity_poly.type
_entity_poly.pdbx_seq_one_letter_code
_entity_poly.pdbx_strand_id
1 'polypeptide(L)'
;MSTRDTSSVRTNTTFLAGDSVSTDDKSEVEIIFADSSIVRLAPNSKISFTKLSKESNEMSLEDGTLWARVLKPFYDASFFTIATNDLSAGVRGTSVLIKKQKKTSQVHVIDSYSDDPAKV
;
A
#
# COMPACT_ATOMS: atom_id res chain seq x y z
N MET A 1 14.73 -12.10 -22.45
CA MET A 1 13.46 -12.60 -21.89
C MET A 1 13.70 -12.80 -20.41
N SER A 2 13.35 -11.82 -19.57
CA SER A 2 13.70 -11.85 -18.14
C SER A 2 12.74 -12.77 -17.41
N THR A 3 13.24 -13.88 -16.88
CA THR A 3 12.48 -14.78 -16.00
C THR A 3 12.11 -13.99 -14.74
N ARG A 4 10.81 -13.78 -14.52
CA ARG A 4 10.33 -13.24 -13.24
C ARG A 4 10.56 -14.31 -12.18
N ASP A 5 11.61 -14.15 -11.38
CA ASP A 5 11.86 -15.00 -10.22
C ASP A 5 10.74 -14.78 -9.21
N THR A 6 9.75 -15.68 -9.25
CA THR A 6 8.65 -15.69 -8.29
C THR A 6 9.08 -16.56 -7.12
N SER A 7 9.13 -15.97 -5.92
CA SER A 7 9.51 -16.69 -4.70
C SER A 7 8.45 -16.50 -3.62
N SER A 8 8.30 -17.49 -2.75
CA SER A 8 7.42 -17.39 -1.59
C SER A 8 7.97 -16.35 -0.61
N VAL A 9 7.14 -15.36 -0.28
CA VAL A 9 7.46 -14.32 0.70
C VAL A 9 7.55 -14.97 2.08
N ARG A 10 8.63 -14.69 2.81
CA ARG A 10 8.81 -15.11 4.20
C ARG A 10 8.77 -13.87 5.10
N THR A 11 8.59 -14.07 6.40
CA THR A 11 8.79 -13.01 7.38
C THR A 11 10.18 -12.38 7.20
N ASN A 12 10.25 -11.05 7.31
CA ASN A 12 11.44 -10.23 7.09
C ASN A 12 11.99 -10.20 5.65
N THR A 13 11.21 -10.64 4.66
CA THR A 13 11.51 -10.31 3.25
C THR A 13 11.47 -8.78 3.08
N THR A 14 12.52 -8.23 2.49
CA THR A 14 12.61 -6.81 2.12
C THR A 14 12.21 -6.64 0.65
N PHE A 15 11.44 -5.60 0.36
CA PHE A 15 11.03 -5.24 -0.99
C PHE A 15 11.75 -3.98 -1.46
N LEU A 16 12.01 -3.91 -2.76
CA LEU A 16 12.56 -2.76 -3.46
C LEU A 16 11.53 -2.20 -4.46
N ALA A 17 11.77 -0.97 -4.90
CA ALA A 17 11.01 -0.44 -6.03
C ALA A 17 11.21 -1.33 -7.27
N GLY A 18 10.11 -1.62 -7.97
CA GLY A 18 10.05 -2.59 -9.06
C GLY A 18 9.53 -3.96 -8.64
N ASP A 19 9.54 -4.30 -7.34
CA ASP A 19 9.00 -5.57 -6.87
C ASP A 19 7.47 -5.59 -6.89
N SER A 20 6.91 -6.79 -6.92
CA SER A 20 5.48 -7.04 -6.81
C SER A 20 5.19 -8.14 -5.79
N VAL A 21 4.06 -8.03 -5.11
CA VAL A 21 3.58 -9.02 -4.15
C VAL A 21 2.18 -9.43 -4.55
N SER A 22 1.93 -10.74 -4.60
CA SER A 22 0.61 -11.31 -4.80
C SER A 22 0.27 -12.27 -3.67
N THR A 23 -0.98 -12.24 -3.25
CA THR A 23 -1.57 -13.22 -2.33
C THR A 23 -2.47 -14.17 -3.08
N ASP A 24 -2.29 -15.46 -2.86
CA ASP A 24 -3.19 -16.50 -3.35
C ASP A 24 -4.45 -16.60 -2.47
N ASP A 25 -5.31 -17.56 -2.78
CA ASP A 25 -6.43 -17.95 -1.94
C ASP A 25 -5.98 -18.21 -0.50
N LYS A 26 -6.73 -17.67 0.46
CA LYS A 26 -6.50 -17.79 1.91
C LYS A 26 -5.13 -17.29 2.39
N SER A 27 -4.41 -16.54 1.57
CA SER A 27 -3.12 -15.95 1.92
C SER A 27 -3.28 -14.46 2.19
N GLU A 28 -2.58 -13.97 3.22
CA GLU A 28 -2.54 -12.56 3.58
C GLU A 28 -1.09 -12.13 3.79
N VAL A 29 -0.80 -10.85 3.55
CA VAL A 29 0.53 -10.28 3.74
C VAL A 29 0.39 -8.94 4.46
N GLU A 30 1.22 -8.73 5.50
CA GLU A 30 1.44 -7.44 6.13
C GLU A 30 2.82 -6.91 5.72
N ILE A 31 2.86 -5.66 5.24
CA ILE A 31 4.08 -4.95 4.88
C ILE A 31 4.19 -3.74 5.80
N ILE A 32 5.34 -3.66 6.48
CA ILE A 32 5.69 -2.55 7.37
C ILE A 32 6.69 -1.67 6.63
N PHE A 33 6.34 -0.41 6.43
CA PHE A 33 7.19 0.58 5.78
C PHE A 33 8.15 1.21 6.80
N ALA A 34 9.21 1.86 6.31
CA ALA A 34 10.23 2.48 7.17
C ALA A 34 9.67 3.56 8.13
N ASP A 35 8.53 4.18 7.79
CA ASP A 35 7.82 5.15 8.63
C ASP A 35 6.77 4.51 9.54
N SER A 36 6.79 3.18 9.68
CA SER A 36 5.80 2.38 10.41
C SER A 36 4.38 2.42 9.84
N SER A 37 4.18 3.00 8.64
CA SER A 37 2.94 2.77 7.90
C SER A 37 2.80 1.27 7.59
N ILE A 38 1.56 0.80 7.58
CA ILE A 38 1.25 -0.62 7.37
C ILE A 38 0.36 -0.75 6.16
N VAL A 39 0.67 -1.70 5.29
CA VAL A 39 -0.25 -2.17 4.24
C VAL A 39 -0.50 -3.66 4.45
N ARG A 40 -1.78 -4.04 4.46
CA ARG A 40 -2.24 -5.43 4.51
C ARG A 40 -2.94 -5.78 3.21
N LEU A 41 -2.53 -6.87 2.59
CA LEU A 41 -3.18 -7.45 1.43
C LEU A 41 -4.11 -8.57 1.88
N ALA A 42 -5.37 -8.47 1.45
CA ALA A 42 -6.32 -9.56 1.56
C ALA A 42 -5.98 -10.69 0.59
N PRO A 43 -6.62 -11.87 0.66
CA PRO A 43 -6.48 -12.91 -0.36
C PRO A 43 -6.79 -12.38 -1.77
N ASN A 44 -6.18 -13.02 -2.77
CA ASN A 44 -6.38 -12.68 -4.19
C ASN A 44 -6.10 -11.21 -4.51
N SER A 45 -5.02 -10.69 -3.95
CA SER A 45 -4.62 -9.29 -4.15
C SER A 45 -3.23 -9.21 -4.73
N LYS A 46 -3.00 -8.20 -5.55
CA LYS A 46 -1.68 -7.96 -6.14
C LYS A 46 -1.32 -6.49 -6.11
N ILE A 47 -0.11 -6.23 -5.63
CA ILE A 47 0.48 -4.89 -5.64
C ILE A 47 1.83 -4.89 -6.36
N SER A 48 2.22 -3.71 -6.83
CA SER A 48 3.58 -3.41 -7.27
C SER A 48 4.07 -2.11 -6.62
N PHE A 49 5.34 -2.08 -6.25
CA PHE A 49 5.98 -0.90 -5.68
C PHE A 49 6.65 -0.09 -6.78
N THR A 50 6.17 1.12 -7.04
CA THR A 50 6.77 2.03 -8.02
C THR A 50 7.92 2.81 -7.39
N LYS A 51 7.76 3.19 -6.12
CA LYS A 51 8.74 3.97 -5.36
C LYS A 51 8.68 3.64 -3.88
N LEU A 52 9.85 3.44 -3.28
CA LEU A 52 10.03 3.22 -1.85
C LEU A 52 11.17 4.11 -1.37
N SER A 53 10.85 5.17 -0.65
CA SER A 53 11.82 6.06 -0.01
C SER A 53 11.30 6.59 1.32
N LYS A 54 12.18 7.23 2.08
CA LYS A 54 11.79 7.87 3.34
C LYS A 54 10.74 8.97 3.10
N GLU A 55 10.89 9.71 2.01
CA GLU A 55 10.05 10.85 1.64
C GLU A 55 8.78 10.42 0.89
N SER A 56 8.84 9.36 0.09
CA SER A 56 7.79 9.06 -0.87
C SER A 56 7.64 7.57 -1.11
N ASN A 57 6.46 7.06 -0.82
CA ASN A 57 6.05 5.70 -1.13
C ASN A 57 4.96 5.74 -2.18
N GLU A 58 5.14 5.01 -3.27
CA GLU A 58 4.16 4.92 -4.35
C GLU A 58 3.98 3.45 -4.73
N MET A 59 2.74 2.99 -4.72
CA MET A 59 2.37 1.63 -5.06
C MET A 59 1.11 1.57 -5.91
N SER A 60 0.98 0.48 -6.67
CA SER A 60 -0.22 0.18 -7.45
C SER A 60 -0.90 -1.07 -6.88
N LEU A 61 -2.21 -1.01 -6.66
CA LEU A 61 -3.09 -2.17 -6.48
C LEU A 61 -3.63 -2.57 -7.86
N GLU A 62 -3.16 -3.71 -8.35
CA GLU A 62 -3.53 -4.22 -9.68
C GLU A 62 -4.89 -4.93 -9.67
N ASP A 63 -5.15 -5.73 -8.62
CA ASP A 63 -6.45 -6.37 -8.36
C ASP A 63 -6.54 -6.74 -6.86
N GLY A 64 -7.76 -6.91 -6.35
CA GLY A 64 -8.01 -7.39 -4.99
C GLY A 64 -8.31 -6.28 -3.97
N THR A 65 -7.92 -6.48 -2.72
CA THR A 65 -8.21 -5.54 -1.63
C THR A 65 -6.97 -5.31 -0.78
N LEU A 66 -6.71 -4.04 -0.46
CA LEU A 66 -5.75 -3.67 0.57
C LEU A 66 -6.40 -2.83 1.64
N TRP A 67 -5.86 -2.97 2.84
CA TRP A 67 -6.03 -2.00 3.93
C TRP A 67 -4.68 -1.33 4.17
N ALA A 68 -4.67 -0.02 4.37
CA ALA A 68 -3.47 0.72 4.69
C ALA A 68 -3.72 1.65 5.88
N ARG A 69 -2.77 1.71 6.80
CA ARG A 69 -2.65 2.78 7.81
C ARG A 69 -1.41 3.58 7.49
N VAL A 70 -1.62 4.81 7.05
CA VAL A 70 -0.53 5.70 6.60
C VAL A 70 -0.22 6.71 7.70
N LEU A 71 1.05 6.76 8.09
CA LEU A 71 1.55 7.63 9.16
C LEU A 71 2.38 8.81 8.62
N LYS A 72 2.33 9.07 7.30
CA LYS A 72 2.94 10.27 6.72
C LYS A 72 2.37 11.54 7.37
N PRO A 73 3.22 12.45 7.88
CA PRO A 73 2.78 13.69 8.50
C PRO A 73 1.97 14.57 7.54
N PHE A 74 1.10 15.41 8.11
CA PHE A 74 0.32 16.36 7.31
C PHE A 74 1.14 17.54 6.80
N TYR A 75 2.20 17.92 7.53
CA TYR A 75 2.86 19.22 7.42
C TYR A 75 4.17 19.22 6.62
N ASP A 76 4.62 18.08 6.10
CA ASP A 76 5.80 18.02 5.25
C ASP A 76 5.46 17.66 3.78
N ALA A 77 6.50 17.56 2.95
CA ALA A 77 6.37 17.21 1.55
C ALA A 77 6.24 15.69 1.31
N SER A 78 6.25 14.86 2.36
CA SER A 78 6.20 13.41 2.22
C SER A 78 4.80 12.93 1.81
N PHE A 79 4.72 11.81 1.10
CA PHE A 79 3.43 11.28 0.66
C PHE A 79 3.45 9.76 0.52
N PHE A 80 2.26 9.18 0.65
CA PHE A 80 2.00 7.78 0.38
C PHE A 80 0.91 7.71 -0.68
N THR A 81 1.25 7.27 -1.89
CA THR A 81 0.30 7.13 -2.99
C THR A 81 -0.05 5.68 -3.21
N ILE A 82 -1.34 5.38 -3.22
CA ILE A 82 -1.89 4.08 -3.60
C ILE A 82 -2.74 4.30 -4.85
N ALA A 83 -2.29 3.75 -5.97
CA ALA A 83 -2.97 3.87 -7.25
C ALA A 83 -3.63 2.55 -7.66
N THR A 84 -4.65 2.65 -8.49
CA THR A 84 -5.15 1.59 -9.37
C THR A 84 -5.04 2.09 -10.80
N ASN A 85 -5.53 1.33 -11.78
CA ASN A 85 -5.55 1.79 -13.18
C ASN A 85 -6.53 2.95 -13.44
N ASP A 86 -7.47 3.22 -12.54
CA ASP A 86 -8.57 4.18 -12.69
C ASP A 86 -8.68 5.20 -11.55
N LEU A 87 -7.85 5.08 -10.50
CA LEU A 87 -7.87 5.94 -9.32
C LEU A 87 -6.46 6.11 -8.76
N SER A 88 -6.15 7.30 -8.22
CA SER A 88 -4.94 7.53 -7.43
C SER A 88 -5.30 8.21 -6.12
N ALA A 89 -4.93 7.59 -5.00
CA ALA A 89 -5.16 8.11 -3.66
C ALA A 89 -3.84 8.53 -3.02
N GLY A 90 -3.63 9.84 -2.83
CA GLY A 90 -2.58 10.38 -1.98
C GLY A 90 -3.06 10.42 -0.53
N VAL A 91 -2.40 9.67 0.35
CA VAL A 91 -2.83 9.45 1.73
C VAL A 91 -1.80 10.04 2.69
N ARG A 92 -2.28 10.75 3.71
CA ARG A 92 -1.52 11.27 4.86
C ARG A 92 -2.34 11.08 6.12
N GLY A 93 -1.73 10.59 7.19
CA GLY A 93 -2.37 10.43 8.48
C GLY A 93 -3.77 9.81 8.42
N THR A 94 -3.98 8.74 7.63
CA THR A 94 -5.32 8.20 7.38
C THR A 94 -5.24 6.69 7.18
N SER A 95 -6.21 5.96 7.71
CA SER A 95 -6.42 4.55 7.36
C SER A 95 -7.45 4.43 6.24
N VAL A 96 -7.12 3.67 5.20
CA VAL A 96 -7.99 3.46 4.03
C VAL A 96 -8.11 1.98 3.71
N LEU A 97 -9.26 1.58 3.20
CA LEU A 97 -9.47 0.31 2.53
C LEU A 97 -9.72 0.59 1.05
N ILE A 98 -8.91 0.01 0.17
CA ILE A 98 -9.06 0.15 -1.28
C ILE A 98 -9.36 -1.21 -1.87
N LYS A 99 -10.47 -1.29 -2.62
CA LYS A 99 -10.87 -2.48 -3.36
C LYS A 99 -10.74 -2.19 -4.85
N LYS A 100 -10.03 -3.06 -5.55
CA LYS A 100 -9.91 -3.07 -7.01
C LYS A 100 -10.56 -4.34 -7.55
N GLN A 101 -11.57 -4.20 -8.41
CA GLN A 101 -12.21 -5.31 -9.10
C GLN A 101 -12.41 -4.96 -10.56
N LYS A 102 -11.69 -5.62 -11.47
CA LYS A 102 -11.82 -5.43 -12.92
C LYS A 102 -11.66 -3.96 -13.36
N LYS A 103 -12.78 -3.26 -13.55
CA LYS A 103 -12.83 -1.87 -14.06
C LYS A 103 -13.29 -0.86 -13.02
N THR A 104 -13.49 -1.29 -11.78
CA THR A 104 -13.97 -0.41 -10.71
C THR A 104 -13.02 -0.44 -9.54
N SER A 105 -12.82 0.74 -8.95
CA SER A 105 -12.08 0.92 -7.71
C SER A 105 -12.96 1.64 -6.70
N GLN A 106 -12.88 1.20 -5.45
CA GLN A 106 -13.62 1.79 -4.33
C GLN A 106 -12.63 2.13 -3.22
N VAL A 107 -12.76 3.32 -2.66
CA VAL A 107 -11.97 3.77 -1.50
C VAL A 107 -12.91 3.99 -0.34
N HIS A 108 -12.60 3.38 0.79
CA HIS A 108 -13.26 3.62 2.05
C HIS A 108 -12.25 4.25 3.00
N VAL A 109 -12.52 5.48 3.42
CA VAL A 109 -11.77 6.12 4.50
C VAL A 109 -12.30 5.58 5.83
N ILE A 110 -11.42 5.07 6.67
CA ILE A 110 -11.80 4.42 7.94
C ILE A 110 -11.66 5.39 9.09
N ASP A 111 -10.46 5.95 9.27
CA ASP A 111 -10.14 6.92 10.31
C ASP A 111 -9.00 7.84 9.87
N SER A 112 -8.79 8.90 10.65
CA SER A 112 -7.66 9.82 10.51
C SER A 112 -6.78 9.77 11.77
N TYR A 113 -5.49 9.92 11.57
CA TYR A 113 -4.44 9.95 12.57
C TYR A 113 -3.62 11.22 12.38
N SER A 114 -3.48 12.03 13.43
CA SER A 114 -2.53 13.14 13.49
C SER A 114 -1.61 12.91 14.69
N ASP A 115 -0.32 13.12 14.49
CA ASP A 115 0.69 13.21 15.55
C ASP A 115 0.68 14.59 16.23
N ASP A 116 0.06 15.59 15.60
CA ASP A 116 -0.28 16.88 16.21
C ASP A 116 -1.66 16.80 16.88
N PRO A 117 -1.74 16.87 18.23
CA PRO A 117 -3.00 16.80 18.96
C PRO A 117 -3.93 17.99 18.67
N ALA A 118 -3.45 19.07 18.05
CA ALA A 118 -4.27 20.21 17.66
C ALA A 118 -4.97 20.05 16.29
N LYS A 119 -4.74 18.94 15.58
CA LYS A 119 -5.16 18.76 14.18
C LYS A 119 -5.88 17.44 13.86
N VAL A 120 -6.55 16.84 14.85
CA VAL A 120 -7.45 15.69 14.64
C VAL A 120 -8.86 16.16 14.31
#